data_AF-A0AAE1Y8J2-F1
#
_entry.id   AF-A0AAE1Y8J2-F1
#
_cell.length_a   1.000
_cell.length_b   1.000
_cell.length_c   1.000
_cell.angle_alpha   90.00
_cell.angle_beta   90.00
_cell.angle_gamma   90.00
#
_symmetry.space_group_name_H-M   'P 1'
#
loop_
_entity.id
_entity.type
_entity.pdbx_description
1 polymer ?
#
loop_
_entity_poly.entity_id
_entity_poly.type
_entity_poly.pdbx_seq_one_letter_code
_entity_poly.pdbx_strand_id
1 'polypeptide(L)'
;MSVRHLARSTSDHCPLLIQAKLNVTTGPSAFRFQNMWNWHPDFLEVVKGCWSFPTIGVGIAELLKKLKRLKHHLKDWNKLVFGDIFTNLKLVESTAFEAERHYDRCRRTPTLWT
;
A
#
# COMPACT_ATOMS: atom_id res chain seq x y z
N MET A 1 -1.33 27.29 12.85
CA MET A 1 -0.14 27.93 12.26
C MET A 1 0.83 28.17 13.41
N SER A 2 2.11 27.83 13.25
CA SER A 2 3.14 28.09 14.28
C SER A 2 4.35 28.75 13.64
N VAL A 3 4.94 29.73 14.34
CA VAL A 3 6.17 30.41 13.91
C VAL A 3 7.27 30.07 14.91
N ARG A 4 8.44 29.64 14.40
CA ARG A 4 9.62 29.35 15.21
C ARG A 4 10.81 30.11 14.63
N HIS A 5 11.57 30.79 15.50
CA HIS A 5 12.86 31.36 15.12
C HIS A 5 13.90 30.25 15.09
N LEU A 6 14.58 30.09 13.95
CA LEU A 6 15.67 29.12 13.85
C LEU A 6 16.96 29.71 14.44
N ALA A 7 17.80 28.82 14.96
CA ALA A 7 19.09 29.21 15.51
C ALA A 7 19.93 29.93 14.44
N ARG A 8 20.59 31.00 14.86
CA ARG A 8 21.47 31.79 14.01
C ARG A 8 22.70 30.97 13.66
N SER A 9 23.07 30.92 12.38
CA SER A 9 24.34 30.34 11.95
C SER A 9 25.37 31.47 11.79
N THR A 10 26.10 31.54 10.69
CA THR A 10 27.19 32.51 10.44
C THR A 10 26.75 33.85 9.85
N SER A 11 25.45 34.02 9.58
CA SER A 11 24.85 35.29 9.11
C SER A 11 24.07 35.95 10.23
N ASP A 12 24.02 37.28 10.23
CA ASP A 12 23.19 38.12 11.09
C ASP A 12 21.68 37.98 10.82
N HIS A 13 21.28 37.30 9.75
CA HIS A 13 19.89 36.95 9.47
C HIS A 13 19.40 35.79 10.35
N CYS A 14 18.27 35.98 11.04
CA CYS A 14 17.57 34.93 11.80
C CYS A 14 16.38 34.41 10.97
N PRO A 15 16.43 33.20 10.39
CA PRO A 15 15.34 32.69 9.58
C PRO A 15 14.10 32.40 10.43
N LEU A 16 12.94 32.85 9.95
CA LEU A 16 11.64 32.52 10.53
C LEU A 16 11.10 31.25 9.86
N LEU A 17 10.95 30.17 10.64
CA LEU A 17 10.24 28.98 10.20
C LEU A 17 8.75 29.16 10.47
N ILE A 18 8.00 29.45 9.41
CA ILE A 18 6.54 29.52 9.45
C ILE A 18 5.98 28.17 9.02
N GLN A 19 5.44 27.42 9.98
CA GLN A 19 4.75 26.15 9.71
C GLN A 19 3.24 26.40 9.68
N ALA A 20 2.74 26.63 8.46
CA ALA A 20 1.31 26.58 8.20
C ALA A 20 0.90 25.10 8.07
N LYS A 21 0.10 24.60 9.01
CA LYS A 21 -0.69 23.38 8.77
C LYS A 21 -1.74 23.76 7.73
N LEU A 22 -1.38 23.67 6.46
CA LEU A 22 -2.34 23.64 5.39
C LEU A 22 -3.09 22.33 5.58
N ASN A 23 -4.32 22.41 6.09
CA ASN A 23 -5.26 21.31 6.02
C ASN A 23 -5.63 21.17 4.54
N VAL A 24 -4.71 20.65 3.73
CA VAL A 24 -5.03 20.15 2.40
C VAL A 24 -5.90 18.95 2.67
N THR A 25 -7.21 19.16 2.63
CA THR A 25 -8.16 18.07 2.48
C THR A 25 -7.91 17.51 1.09
N THR A 26 -6.91 16.64 0.97
CA THR A 26 -6.75 15.84 -0.24
C THR A 26 -8.06 15.09 -0.40
N GLY A 27 -8.79 15.41 -1.47
CA GLY A 27 -10.04 14.73 -1.79
C GLY A 27 -9.85 13.22 -1.82
N PRO A 28 -10.95 12.45 -1.87
CA PRO A 28 -10.87 10.99 -1.87
C PRO A 28 -9.92 10.51 -2.96
N SER A 29 -8.94 9.68 -2.57
CA SER A 29 -7.93 9.17 -3.48
C SER A 29 -8.59 8.49 -4.69
N ALA A 30 -8.10 8.84 -5.89
CA ALA A 30 -8.54 8.22 -7.12
C ALA A 30 -8.33 6.70 -7.04
N PHE A 31 -9.22 5.94 -7.68
CA PHE A 31 -9.00 4.50 -7.81
C PHE A 31 -7.80 4.26 -8.72
N ARG A 32 -6.85 3.48 -8.24
CA ARG A 32 -5.69 3.03 -8.99
C ARG A 32 -5.71 1.52 -9.04
N PHE A 33 -5.55 0.99 -10.24
CA PHE A 33 -5.29 -0.43 -10.42
C PHE A 33 -3.96 -0.78 -9.77
N GLN A 34 -3.91 -1.89 -9.03
CA GLN A 34 -2.67 -2.38 -8.41
C GLN A 34 -2.15 -3.56 -9.19
N ASN A 35 -0.89 -3.47 -9.67
CA ASN A 35 -0.31 -4.52 -10.51
C ASN A 35 -0.23 -5.87 -9.79
N MET A 36 -0.11 -5.87 -8.46
CA MET A 36 -0.08 -7.10 -7.65
C MET A 36 -1.33 -7.97 -7.84
N TRP A 37 -2.47 -7.38 -8.21
CA TRP A 37 -3.71 -8.14 -8.42
C TRP A 37 -3.55 -9.16 -9.54
N ASN A 38 -2.82 -8.85 -10.61
CA ASN A 38 -2.60 -9.77 -11.73
C ASN A 38 -1.91 -11.07 -11.33
N TRP A 39 -1.16 -11.05 -10.22
CA TRP A 39 -0.40 -12.20 -9.75
C TRP A 39 -1.20 -13.09 -8.79
N HIS A 40 -2.37 -12.64 -8.34
CA HIS A 40 -3.22 -13.44 -7.49
C HIS A 40 -4.05 -14.42 -8.35
N PRO A 41 -4.08 -15.73 -8.03
CA PRO A 41 -4.74 -16.74 -8.85
C PRO A 41 -6.22 -16.43 -9.10
N ASP A 42 -6.91 -15.91 -8.09
CA ASP A 42 -8.36 -15.63 -8.16
C ASP A 42 -8.72 -14.33 -8.89
N PHE A 43 -7.74 -13.50 -9.27
CA PHE A 43 -8.04 -12.15 -9.77
C PHE A 43 -8.94 -12.15 -11.00
N LEU A 44 -8.64 -12.99 -11.99
CA LEU A 44 -9.46 -13.07 -13.20
C LEU A 44 -10.88 -13.56 -12.90
N GLU A 45 -11.05 -14.50 -11.98
CA GLU A 45 -12.36 -14.99 -11.58
C GLU A 45 -13.18 -13.94 -10.82
N VAL A 46 -12.53 -13.15 -9.97
CA VAL A 46 -13.16 -12.00 -9.30
C VAL A 46 -13.66 -10.97 -10.32
N VAL A 47 -12.84 -10.66 -11.34
CA VAL A 47 -13.22 -9.72 -12.40
C VAL A 47 -14.38 -10.30 -13.22
N LYS A 48 -14.28 -11.55 -13.68
CA LYS A 48 -15.32 -12.23 -14.47
C LYS A 48 -16.65 -12.30 -13.71
N GLY A 49 -16.61 -12.72 -12.45
CA GLY A 49 -17.78 -12.79 -11.57
C GLY A 49 -18.46 -11.43 -11.44
N CYS A 50 -17.69 -10.35 -11.26
CA CYS A 50 -18.24 -9.00 -11.20
C CYS A 50 -18.78 -8.51 -12.56
N TRP A 51 -18.15 -8.93 -13.67
CA TRP A 51 -18.49 -8.48 -15.02
C TRP A 51 -19.75 -9.15 -15.58
N SER A 52 -20.02 -10.39 -15.18
CA SER A 52 -21.15 -11.20 -15.63
C SER A 52 -22.50 -10.72 -15.10
N PHE A 53 -22.51 -10.00 -13.97
CA PHE A 53 -23.76 -9.47 -13.42
C PHE A 53 -24.46 -8.54 -14.43
N PRO A 54 -25.78 -8.73 -14.64
CA PRO A 54 -26.54 -7.94 -15.60
C PRO A 54 -26.51 -6.46 -15.24
N THR A 55 -26.57 -5.62 -16.26
CA THR A 55 -26.63 -4.16 -16.16
C THR A 55 -27.65 -3.63 -17.14
N ILE A 56 -28.50 -2.72 -16.69
CA ILE A 56 -29.46 -2.04 -17.55
C ILE A 56 -28.77 -0.80 -18.15
N GLY A 57 -28.66 -0.72 -19.46
CA GLY A 57 -28.05 0.38 -20.19
C GLY A 57 -27.74 0.02 -21.63
N VAL A 58 -27.27 0.99 -22.41
CA VAL A 58 -26.83 0.77 -23.80
C VAL A 58 -25.48 1.45 -23.99
N GLY A 59 -24.56 0.78 -24.68
CA GLY A 59 -23.25 1.32 -25.03
C GLY A 59 -22.42 1.74 -23.82
N ILE A 60 -21.87 2.96 -23.87
CA ILE A 60 -20.94 3.49 -22.86
C ILE A 60 -21.57 3.57 -21.46
N ALA A 61 -22.87 3.86 -21.36
CA ALA A 61 -23.55 3.95 -20.08
C ALA A 61 -23.54 2.60 -19.33
N GLU A 62 -23.65 1.49 -20.06
CA GLU A 62 -23.55 0.16 -19.48
C GLU A 62 -22.13 -0.14 -19.01
N LEU A 63 -21.14 0.16 -19.87
CA LEU A 63 -19.72 -0.01 -19.54
C LEU A 63 -19.32 0.75 -18.26
N LEU A 64 -19.74 2.01 -18.13
CA LEU A 64 -19.46 2.83 -16.94
C LEU A 64 -20.07 2.22 -15.66
N LYS A 65 -21.26 1.62 -15.75
CA LYS A 65 -21.88 0.92 -14.61
C LYS A 65 -21.08 -0.32 -14.21
N LYS A 66 -20.66 -1.13 -15.18
CA LYS A 66 -19.82 -2.30 -14.93
C LYS A 66 -18.48 -1.91 -14.29
N LEU A 67 -17.81 -0.89 -14.82
CA LEU A 67 -16.55 -0.38 -14.27
C LEU A 67 -16.72 0.19 -12.85
N LYS A 68 -17.81 0.92 -12.57
CA LYS A 68 -18.09 1.46 -11.25
C LYS A 68 -18.29 0.34 -10.21
N ARG A 69 -19.02 -0.71 -10.58
CA ARG A 69 -19.21 -1.91 -9.74
C ARG A 69 -17.90 -2.64 -9.52
N LEU A 70 -17.14 -2.90 -10.59
CA LEU A 70 -15.84 -3.55 -10.51
C LEU A 70 -14.87 -2.80 -9.60
N LYS A 71 -14.80 -1.48 -9.71
CA LYS A 71 -14.00 -0.62 -8.82
C LYS A 71 -14.34 -0.85 -7.34
N HIS A 72 -15.61 -0.94 -6.98
CA HIS A 72 -16.01 -1.15 -5.58
C HIS A 72 -15.60 -2.55 -5.11
N HIS A 73 -15.93 -3.56 -5.92
CA HIS A 73 -15.60 -4.95 -5.62
C HIS A 73 -14.09 -5.18 -5.46
N LEU A 74 -13.27 -4.58 -6.32
CA LEU A 74 -11.80 -4.67 -6.21
C LEU A 74 -11.25 -3.95 -4.97
N LYS A 75 -11.88 -2.86 -4.53
CA LYS A 75 -11.49 -2.19 -3.29
C LYS A 75 -11.73 -3.07 -2.07
N ASP A 76 -12.86 -3.74 -2.02
CA ASP A 76 -13.21 -4.60 -0.89
C ASP A 76 -12.39 -5.88 -0.92
N TRP A 77 -12.28 -6.51 -2.09
CA TRP A 77 -11.42 -7.67 -2.29
C TRP A 77 -9.96 -7.38 -1.95
N ASN A 78 -9.42 -6.21 -2.33
CA ASN A 78 -8.07 -5.82 -1.96
C ASN A 78 -7.87 -5.76 -0.44
N LYS A 79 -8.83 -5.22 0.31
CA LYS A 79 -8.75 -5.17 1.78
C LYS A 79 -8.80 -6.57 2.40
N LEU A 80 -9.65 -7.44 1.85
CA LEU A 80 -9.84 -8.80 2.37
C LEU A 80 -8.64 -9.71 2.10
N VAL A 81 -8.07 -9.63 0.89
CA VAL A 81 -7.01 -10.54 0.44
C VAL A 81 -5.62 -10.02 0.75
N PHE A 82 -5.36 -8.73 0.52
CA PHE A 82 -4.02 -8.15 0.68
C PHE A 82 -3.86 -7.35 1.97
N GLY A 83 -4.95 -6.83 2.54
CA GLY A 83 -4.92 -6.05 3.77
C GLY A 83 -3.99 -4.84 3.69
N ASP A 84 -3.23 -4.62 4.77
CA ASP A 84 -2.16 -3.62 4.80
C ASP A 84 -0.83 -4.24 4.32
N ILE A 85 -0.50 -3.96 3.06
CA ILE A 85 0.72 -4.45 2.41
C ILE A 85 1.98 -3.97 3.14
N PHE A 86 1.99 -2.76 3.71
CA PHE A 86 3.18 -2.24 4.39
C PHE A 86 3.44 -2.98 5.70
N THR A 87 2.37 -3.29 6.43
CA THR A 87 2.48 -4.10 7.64
C THR A 87 2.92 -5.52 7.30
N ASN A 88 2.32 -6.11 6.27
CA ASN A 88 2.67 -7.47 5.82
C ASN A 88 4.13 -7.55 5.34
N LEU A 89 4.61 -6.56 4.59
CA LEU A 89 5.99 -6.50 4.12
C LEU A 89 6.98 -6.46 5.29
N LYS A 90 6.75 -5.59 6.27
CA LYS A 90 7.60 -5.50 7.47
C LYS A 90 7.65 -6.80 8.25
N LEU A 91 6.51 -7.48 8.39
CA LEU A 91 6.45 -8.78 9.05
C LEU A 91 7.28 -9.82 8.30
N VAL A 92 7.09 -9.93 6.99
CA VAL A 92 7.83 -10.88 6.14
C VAL A 92 9.33 -10.60 6.21
N GLU A 93 9.76 -9.35 6.08
CA GLU A 93 11.16 -8.95 6.20
C GLU A 93 11.75 -9.34 7.56
N SER A 94 11.03 -9.10 8.66
CA SER A 94 11.48 -9.49 10.01
C SER A 94 11.63 -11.00 10.14
N THR A 95 10.66 -11.78 9.63
CA THR A 95 10.72 -13.24 9.68
C THR A 95 11.87 -13.81 8.85
N ALA A 96 12.13 -13.23 7.67
CA ALA A 96 13.26 -13.61 6.83
C ALA A 96 14.59 -13.34 7.53
N PHE A 97 14.73 -12.16 8.16
CA PHE A 97 15.91 -11.80 8.92
C PHE A 97 16.16 -12.75 10.10
N GLU A 98 15.12 -13.14 10.83
CA GLU A 98 15.23 -14.10 11.93
C GLU A 98 15.64 -15.49 11.44
N ALA A 99 15.08 -15.94 10.31
CA ALA A 99 15.45 -17.22 9.70
C ALA A 99 16.91 -17.25 9.25
N GLU A 100 17.41 -16.16 8.63
CA GLU A 100 18.82 -16.01 8.27
C GLU A 100 19.72 -16.05 9.50
N ARG A 101 19.36 -15.31 10.56
CA ARG A 101 20.13 -15.29 11.81
C ARG A 101 20.17 -16.66 12.50
N HIS A 102 19.07 -17.41 12.44
CA HIS A 102 19.00 -18.78 12.94
C HIS A 102 19.92 -19.70 12.14
N TYR A 103 19.83 -19.65 10.81
CA TYR A 103 20.68 -20.42 9.90
C TYR A 103 22.18 -20.16 10.16
N ASP A 104 22.58 -18.89 10.26
CA ASP A 104 23.96 -18.50 10.54
C ASP A 104 24.47 -19.02 11.89
N ARG A 105 23.60 -19.06 12.90
CA ARG A 105 23.94 -19.59 14.22
C ARG A 105 24.18 -21.10 14.17
N CYS A 106 23.29 -21.85 13.51
CA CYS A 106 23.44 -23.29 13.29
C CYS A 106 24.66 -23.62 12.43
N ARG A 107 25.06 -22.72 11.52
CA ARG A 107 26.30 -22.88 10.75
C ARG A 107 27.57 -22.71 11.58
N ARG A 108 27.51 -21.91 12.66
CA ARG A 108 28.65 -21.59 13.54
C ARG A 108 28.82 -22.53 14.73
N THR A 109 27.86 -23.41 15.02
CA THR A 109 28.10 -24.48 16.01
C THR A 109 29.12 -25.44 15.43
N PRO A 110 30.31 -25.60 16.05
CA PRO A 110 31.30 -26.54 15.58
C PRO A 110 30.64 -27.92 15.52
N THR A 111 30.74 -28.59 14.37
CA THR A 111 30.51 -30.02 14.33
C THR A 111 31.49 -30.64 15.32
N LEU A 112 30.99 -31.13 16.45
CA LEU A 112 31.74 -31.93 17.39
C LEU A 112 32.05 -33.26 16.70
N TRP A 113 33.07 -33.25 15.83
CA TRP A 113 33.79 -34.47 15.47
C TRP A 113 34.78 -34.75 16.61
N THR A 114 34.28 -35.42 17.64
CA THR A 114 35.10 -36.29 18.50
C THR A 114 35.41 -37.58 17.76
#